data_AF-A0A538SRM2-F1
#
_entry.id   AF-A0A538SRM2-F1
#
_cell.length_a   1.000
_cell.length_b   1.000
_cell.length_c   1.000
_cell.angle_alpha   90.00
_cell.angle_beta   90.00
_cell.angle_gamma   90.00
#
_symmetry.space_group_name_H-M   'P 1'
#
loop_
_entity.id
_entity.type
_entity.pdbx_description
1 polymer ?
#
loop_
_entity_poly.entity_id
_entity_poly.type
_entity_poly.pdbx_seq_one_letter_code
_entity_poly.pdbx_strand_id
1 'polypeptide(L)'
;MPRGAGRPPAAARQAGGAAPPPRPAAELPLSHPAFLAAAVVAAGCVLLSVSFKLSDTDMWQHIAVGREIWRLHAVPTQQIWTWPTYGAPAVTPSWAFRALIWPIWAAAGVTGLFAWRWLTTLAAFALLWATARRMGARGLTSLVVLVVCSLVYRIRSEVRPETLVAVLFALELWILETRRAGGPDRTRWLAAIGWVWANVHISFPLGLVLLALHDAGGALRAWSGARRPRGRAASRAAARGTPTPAVTGGTAPPLRRDALTALATVALWFVNPSGSRAVAQPFEYFLVWRHESIFKTVLELGPVDWRENWTNGLPLLVVGWPLLILWRARRRTFDGFEALLAATLFGLALPFRPSVLRVSSRWGLRPMSRVTSRPTCARGDGRRGQARRRPARCWPSSLVWHRASPDGAGRR
;
A
#
# COMPACT_ATOMS: atom_id res chain seq x y z
N MET A 1 2.17 20.48 92.94
CA MET A 1 2.13 19.41 91.92
C MET A 1 0.88 18.57 92.12
N PRO A 2 0.02 18.45 91.09
CA PRO A 2 -0.53 17.15 90.71
C PRO A 2 -0.20 16.84 89.24
N ARG A 3 0.02 15.54 88.99
CA ARG A 3 0.58 14.95 87.77
C ARG A 3 -0.50 14.74 86.70
N GLY A 4 -0.03 14.83 85.44
CA GLY A 4 -0.77 14.85 84.19
C GLY A 4 -1.79 13.73 83.97
N ALA A 5 -2.90 14.15 83.36
CA ALA A 5 -3.89 13.28 82.73
C ALA A 5 -3.30 12.61 81.48
N GLY A 6 -3.36 11.28 81.42
CA GLY A 6 -2.93 10.48 80.27
C GLY A 6 -3.89 10.64 79.09
N ARG A 7 -3.34 10.98 77.92
CA ARG A 7 -4.02 10.86 76.63
C ARG A 7 -4.08 9.38 76.21
N PRO A 8 -5.22 8.86 75.70
CA PRO A 8 -5.27 7.52 75.14
C PRO A 8 -4.46 7.44 73.84
N PRO A 9 -3.93 6.24 73.48
CA PRO A 9 -3.12 6.08 72.29
C PRO A 9 -3.95 6.28 71.03
N ALA A 10 -3.41 7.05 70.09
CA ALA A 10 -4.01 7.27 68.78
C ALA A 10 -4.19 5.93 68.06
N ALA A 11 -5.43 5.61 67.71
CA ALA A 11 -5.76 4.49 66.83
C ALA A 11 -4.92 4.60 65.55
N ALA A 12 -4.13 3.56 65.28
CA ALA A 12 -3.41 3.40 64.03
C ALA A 12 -4.40 3.50 62.87
N ARG A 13 -4.33 4.59 62.10
CA ARG A 13 -5.03 4.72 60.82
C ARG A 13 -4.59 3.52 59.97
N GLN A 14 -5.50 2.57 59.79
CA GLN A 14 -5.36 1.54 58.76
C GLN A 14 -5.14 2.27 57.44
N ALA A 15 -3.93 2.16 56.89
CA ALA A 15 -3.63 2.62 55.56
C ALA A 15 -4.62 1.91 54.62
N GLY A 16 -5.52 2.68 54.03
CA GLY A 16 -6.50 2.19 53.07
C GLY A 16 -5.77 1.38 52.00
N GLY A 17 -6.00 0.06 52.00
CA GLY A 17 -5.45 -0.83 50.99
C GLY A 17 -5.87 -0.31 49.63
N ALA A 18 -4.89 0.10 48.82
CA ALA A 18 -5.12 0.48 47.44
C ALA A 18 -5.89 -0.66 46.77
N ALA A 19 -7.08 -0.36 46.23
CA ALA A 19 -7.90 -1.35 45.55
C ALA A 19 -7.04 -2.07 44.50
N PRO A 20 -7.09 -3.41 44.44
CA PRO A 20 -6.31 -4.16 43.46
C PRO A 20 -6.63 -3.61 42.05
N PRO A 21 -5.63 -3.45 41.18
CA PRO A 21 -5.85 -2.91 39.84
C PRO A 21 -6.95 -3.72 39.15
N PRO A 22 -7.88 -3.07 38.42
CA PRO A 22 -8.97 -3.76 37.76
C PRO A 22 -8.40 -4.88 36.89
N ARG A 23 -8.87 -6.11 37.12
CA ARG A 23 -8.46 -7.26 36.32
C ARG A 23 -8.74 -6.94 34.85
N PRO A 24 -7.78 -7.12 33.93
CA PRO A 24 -8.05 -6.94 32.52
C PRO A 24 -9.25 -7.80 32.13
N ALA A 25 -10.23 -7.19 31.47
CA ALA A 25 -11.43 -7.87 31.02
C ALA A 25 -11.04 -9.16 30.28
N ALA A 26 -11.71 -10.27 30.61
CA ALA A 26 -11.40 -11.57 30.02
C ALA A 26 -11.42 -11.48 28.49
N GLU A 27 -10.36 -11.92 27.85
CA GLU A 27 -10.26 -11.89 26.39
C GLU A 27 -11.32 -12.81 25.79
N LEU A 28 -12.17 -12.27 24.89
CA LEU A 28 -13.16 -13.05 24.17
C LEU A 28 -12.48 -14.13 23.29
N PRO A 29 -12.81 -15.42 23.46
CA PRO A 29 -12.32 -16.50 22.60
C PRO A 29 -12.73 -16.29 21.15
N LEU A 30 -11.92 -16.75 20.20
CA LEU A 30 -12.23 -16.65 18.77
C LEU A 30 -13.44 -17.49 18.36
N SER A 31 -13.70 -18.59 19.07
CA SER A 31 -14.86 -19.45 18.90
C SER A 31 -16.13 -18.89 19.53
N HIS A 32 -16.04 -17.80 20.30
CA HIS A 32 -17.19 -17.21 20.95
C HIS A 32 -18.17 -16.68 19.88
N PRO A 33 -19.48 -16.96 19.98
CA PRO A 33 -20.46 -16.58 18.94
C PRO A 33 -20.48 -15.07 18.67
N ALA A 34 -20.36 -14.24 19.72
CA ALA A 34 -20.25 -12.79 19.55
C ALA A 34 -19.00 -12.35 18.77
N PHE A 35 -17.87 -13.06 18.92
CA PHE A 35 -16.66 -12.77 18.16
C PHE A 35 -16.84 -13.15 16.69
N LEU A 36 -17.40 -14.33 16.42
CA LEU A 36 -17.70 -14.80 15.07
C LEU A 36 -18.68 -13.85 14.36
N ALA A 37 -19.77 -13.46 15.03
CA ALA A 37 -20.71 -12.49 14.50
C ALA A 37 -20.03 -11.15 14.19
N ALA A 38 -19.21 -10.62 15.10
CA ALA A 38 -18.47 -9.38 14.87
C ALA A 38 -17.46 -9.51 13.70
N ALA A 39 -16.81 -10.67 13.54
CA ALA A 39 -15.90 -10.92 12.44
C ALA A 39 -16.62 -10.98 11.09
N VAL A 40 -17.80 -11.62 11.04
CA VAL A 40 -18.66 -11.65 9.84
C VAL A 40 -19.15 -10.25 9.50
N VAL A 41 -19.61 -9.48 10.48
CA VAL A 41 -20.03 -8.08 10.28
C VAL A 41 -18.85 -7.25 9.77
N ALA A 42 -17.67 -7.37 10.37
CA ALA A 42 -16.48 -6.65 9.93
C ALA A 42 -16.11 -7.02 8.48
N ALA A 43 -16.12 -8.32 8.12
CA ALA A 43 -15.89 -8.76 6.75
C ALA A 43 -16.94 -8.19 5.79
N GLY A 44 -18.22 -8.18 6.18
CA GLY A 44 -19.30 -7.54 5.42
C GLY A 44 -19.08 -6.04 5.21
N CYS A 45 -18.65 -5.31 6.23
CA CYS A 45 -18.29 -3.89 6.12
C CYS A 45 -17.10 -3.66 5.19
N VAL A 46 -16.06 -4.51 5.27
CA VAL A 46 -14.90 -4.45 4.36
C VAL A 46 -15.36 -4.67 2.92
N LEU A 47 -16.18 -5.69 2.66
CA LEU A 47 -16.72 -5.95 1.32
C LEU A 47 -17.58 -4.79 0.81
N LEU A 48 -18.46 -4.25 1.65
CA LEU A 48 -19.29 -3.10 1.30
C LEU A 48 -18.40 -1.89 0.94
N SER A 49 -17.32 -1.66 1.69
CA SER A 49 -16.42 -0.53 1.45
C SER A 49 -15.75 -0.56 0.07
N VAL A 50 -15.54 -1.74 -0.50
CA VAL A 50 -14.96 -1.94 -1.83
C VAL A 50 -16.01 -2.27 -2.90
N SER A 51 -17.30 -2.24 -2.57
CA SER A 51 -18.40 -2.54 -3.52
C SER A 51 -18.92 -1.28 -4.20
N PHE A 52 -18.06 -0.64 -4.99
CA PHE A 52 -18.40 0.54 -5.79
C PHE A 52 -18.24 0.26 -7.29
N LYS A 53 -18.82 1.12 -8.12
CA LYS A 53 -18.75 1.01 -9.58
C LYS A 53 -17.30 0.98 -10.04
N LEU A 54 -16.93 0.01 -10.87
CA LEU A 54 -15.62 -0.06 -11.52
C LEU A 54 -15.46 1.19 -12.41
N SER A 55 -14.44 1.98 -12.11
CA SER A 55 -14.18 3.27 -12.78
C SER A 55 -12.77 3.37 -13.37
N ASP A 56 -11.97 2.34 -13.18
CA ASP A 56 -10.59 2.30 -13.65
C ASP A 56 -10.47 2.23 -15.18
N THR A 57 -9.60 3.07 -15.73
CA THR A 57 -9.34 3.15 -17.18
C THR A 57 -8.44 2.03 -17.68
N ASP A 58 -7.52 1.57 -16.84
CA ASP A 58 -6.44 0.66 -17.23
C ASP A 58 -6.90 -0.81 -17.23
N MET A 59 -7.96 -1.11 -16.48
CA MET A 59 -8.60 -2.43 -16.37
C MET A 59 -8.88 -3.08 -17.73
N TRP A 60 -9.40 -2.33 -18.69
CA TRP A 60 -9.70 -2.85 -20.03
C TRP A 60 -8.44 -3.24 -20.79
N GLN A 61 -7.35 -2.49 -20.60
CA GLN A 61 -6.05 -2.85 -21.17
C GLN A 61 -5.51 -4.13 -20.54
N HIS A 62 -5.68 -4.32 -19.22
CA HIS A 62 -5.28 -5.57 -18.56
C HIS A 62 -6.02 -6.79 -19.12
N ILE A 63 -7.33 -6.68 -19.31
CA ILE A 63 -8.17 -7.73 -19.88
C ILE A 63 -7.78 -8.01 -21.34
N ALA A 64 -7.56 -6.97 -22.15
CA ALA A 64 -7.17 -7.11 -23.55
C ALA A 64 -5.80 -7.82 -23.69
N VAL A 65 -4.81 -7.42 -22.90
CA VAL A 65 -3.50 -8.08 -22.88
C VAL A 65 -3.63 -9.53 -22.41
N GLY A 66 -4.42 -9.78 -21.37
CA GLY A 66 -4.69 -11.12 -20.87
C GLY A 66 -5.27 -12.03 -21.96
N ARG A 67 -6.26 -11.54 -22.71
CA ARG A 67 -6.83 -12.26 -23.86
C ARG A 67 -5.77 -12.65 -24.89
N GLU A 68 -4.87 -11.74 -25.23
CA GLU A 68 -3.81 -12.04 -26.20
C GLU A 68 -2.79 -13.04 -25.67
N ILE A 69 -2.45 -13.00 -24.39
CA ILE A 69 -1.59 -14.01 -23.77
C ILE A 69 -2.21 -15.41 -23.95
N TRP A 70 -3.51 -15.53 -23.69
CA TRP A 70 -4.23 -16.80 -23.86
C TRP A 70 -4.38 -17.21 -25.33
N ARG A 71 -4.57 -16.25 -26.25
CA ARG A 71 -4.67 -16.53 -27.70
C ARG A 71 -3.33 -16.97 -28.29
N LEU A 72 -2.25 -16.27 -27.96
CA LEU A 72 -0.92 -16.48 -28.52
C LEU A 72 -0.12 -17.57 -27.79
N HIS A 73 -0.57 -17.99 -26.60
CA HIS A 73 0.19 -18.84 -25.68
C HIS A 73 1.59 -18.28 -25.37
N ALA A 74 1.71 -16.95 -25.42
CA ALA A 74 2.97 -16.23 -25.25
C ALA A 74 2.69 -14.83 -24.72
N VAL A 75 3.62 -14.29 -23.93
CA VAL A 75 3.55 -12.90 -23.47
C VAL A 75 3.99 -11.98 -24.62
N PRO A 76 3.15 -11.01 -25.04
CA PRO A 76 3.52 -10.07 -26.10
C PRO A 76 4.81 -9.31 -25.75
N THR A 77 5.75 -9.28 -26.69
CA THR A 77 7.05 -8.58 -26.57
C THR A 77 7.11 -7.32 -27.44
N GLN A 78 5.97 -6.93 -28.02
CA GLN A 78 5.80 -5.76 -28.87
C GLN A 78 4.54 -5.00 -28.46
N GLN A 79 4.50 -3.71 -28.76
CA GLN A 79 3.28 -2.90 -28.62
C GLN A 79 2.30 -3.24 -29.72
N ILE A 80 1.14 -3.80 -29.36
CA ILE A 80 0.15 -4.28 -30.33
C ILE A 80 -1.12 -3.44 -30.40
N TRP A 81 -1.19 -2.32 -29.66
CA TRP A 81 -2.38 -1.43 -29.65
C TRP A 81 -2.09 0.07 -29.64
N THR A 82 -0.98 0.48 -29.01
CA THR A 82 -0.76 1.90 -28.74
C THR A 82 0.03 2.58 -29.86
N TRP A 83 -0.50 3.67 -30.41
CA TRP A 83 0.23 4.57 -31.32
C TRP A 83 0.92 5.69 -30.50
N PRO A 84 2.12 6.18 -30.87
CA PRO A 84 2.89 5.89 -32.08
C PRO A 84 3.83 4.68 -31.99
N THR A 85 3.90 4.00 -30.83
CA THR A 85 4.85 2.92 -30.59
C THR A 85 4.42 1.55 -31.12
N TYR A 86 3.36 1.49 -31.92
CA TYR A 86 2.83 0.25 -32.48
C TYR A 86 3.91 -0.53 -33.24
N GLY A 87 4.04 -1.83 -32.97
CA GLY A 87 5.06 -2.72 -33.52
C GLY A 87 6.43 -2.62 -32.86
N ALA A 88 6.69 -1.58 -32.04
CA ALA A 88 7.97 -1.45 -31.36
C ALA A 88 8.12 -2.51 -30.24
N PRO A 89 9.36 -2.98 -29.96
CA PRO A 89 9.62 -3.85 -28.82
C PRO A 89 9.15 -3.23 -27.50
N ALA A 90 8.47 -4.00 -26.67
CA ALA A 90 8.02 -3.57 -25.35
C ALA A 90 8.03 -4.72 -24.34
N VAL A 91 8.33 -4.35 -23.09
CA VAL A 91 8.10 -5.24 -21.94
C VAL A 91 6.63 -5.15 -21.60
N THR A 92 5.94 -6.29 -21.49
CA THR A 92 4.57 -6.35 -20.96
C THR A 92 4.64 -6.38 -19.43
N PRO A 93 4.43 -5.24 -18.73
CA PRO A 93 4.49 -5.22 -17.28
C PRO A 93 3.29 -5.98 -16.73
N SER A 94 3.44 -6.56 -15.54
CA SER A 94 2.33 -7.22 -14.85
C SER A 94 1.66 -8.33 -15.65
N TRP A 95 2.40 -9.01 -16.53
CA TRP A 95 1.85 -10.01 -17.45
C TRP A 95 1.09 -11.11 -16.71
N ALA A 96 1.57 -11.55 -15.54
CA ALA A 96 0.93 -12.63 -14.78
C ALA A 96 -0.45 -12.21 -14.25
N PHE A 97 -0.58 -10.99 -13.74
CA PHE A 97 -1.89 -10.44 -13.36
C PHE A 97 -2.84 -10.38 -14.55
N ARG A 98 -2.35 -9.91 -15.71
CA ARG A 98 -3.15 -9.81 -16.94
C ARG A 98 -3.60 -11.19 -17.43
N ALA A 99 -2.71 -12.18 -17.39
CA ALA A 99 -3.02 -13.56 -17.73
C ALA A 99 -4.06 -14.18 -16.77
N LEU A 100 -4.00 -13.84 -15.47
CA LEU A 100 -4.94 -14.31 -14.44
C LEU A 100 -6.34 -13.67 -14.55
N ILE A 101 -6.42 -12.37 -14.87
CA ILE A 101 -7.71 -11.66 -14.85
C ILE A 101 -8.59 -12.01 -16.06
N TRP A 102 -7.99 -12.37 -17.21
CA TRP A 102 -8.72 -12.74 -18.42
C TRP A 102 -9.70 -13.90 -18.23
N PRO A 103 -9.32 -15.09 -17.74
CA PRO A 103 -10.26 -16.20 -17.58
C PRO A 103 -11.40 -15.88 -16.61
N ILE A 104 -11.14 -15.04 -15.59
CA ILE A 104 -12.16 -14.58 -14.64
C ILE A 104 -13.18 -13.69 -15.35
N TRP A 105 -12.71 -12.75 -16.17
CA TRP A 105 -13.56 -11.91 -17.00
C TRP A 105 -14.34 -12.74 -18.03
N ALA A 106 -13.68 -13.68 -18.72
CA ALA A 106 -14.31 -14.51 -19.74
C ALA A 106 -15.43 -15.40 -19.16
N ALA A 107 -15.26 -15.90 -17.93
CA ALA A 107 -16.23 -16.77 -17.28
C ALA A 107 -17.43 -16.02 -16.67
N ALA A 108 -17.20 -14.85 -16.05
CA ALA A 108 -18.21 -14.21 -15.20
C ALA A 108 -18.38 -12.70 -15.47
N GLY A 109 -17.73 -12.14 -16.48
CA GLY A 109 -17.79 -10.73 -16.83
C GLY A 109 -17.50 -9.81 -15.63
N VAL A 110 -18.33 -8.79 -15.47
CA VAL A 110 -18.22 -7.80 -14.38
C VAL A 110 -18.32 -8.48 -13.01
N THR A 111 -19.19 -9.49 -12.85
CA THR A 111 -19.34 -10.22 -11.58
C THR A 111 -18.02 -10.89 -11.18
N GLY A 112 -17.28 -11.44 -12.15
CA GLY A 112 -15.95 -12.01 -11.91
C GLY A 112 -14.95 -10.99 -11.40
N LEU A 113 -14.98 -9.76 -11.93
CA LEU A 113 -14.11 -8.67 -11.49
C LEU A 113 -14.45 -8.19 -10.07
N PHE A 114 -15.74 -8.12 -9.73
CA PHE A 114 -16.16 -7.86 -8.35
C PHE A 114 -15.69 -8.97 -7.41
N ALA A 115 -15.87 -10.23 -7.80
CA ALA A 115 -15.39 -11.38 -7.02
C ALA A 115 -13.87 -11.32 -6.80
N TRP A 116 -13.09 -10.99 -7.84
CA TRP A 116 -11.65 -10.76 -7.70
C TRP A 116 -11.32 -9.71 -6.65
N ARG A 117 -11.96 -8.53 -6.75
CA ARG A 117 -11.75 -7.41 -5.81
C ARG A 117 -12.11 -7.81 -4.37
N TRP A 118 -13.24 -8.49 -4.19
CA TRP A 118 -13.67 -8.97 -2.88
C TRP A 118 -12.70 -9.98 -2.29
N LEU A 119 -12.30 -11.00 -3.07
CA LEU A 119 -11.43 -12.07 -2.60
C LEU A 119 -10.03 -11.56 -2.27
N THR A 120 -9.44 -10.72 -3.12
CA THR A 120 -8.11 -10.13 -2.87
C THR A 120 -8.13 -9.20 -1.66
N THR A 121 -9.17 -8.38 -1.51
CA THR A 121 -9.33 -7.51 -0.33
C THR A 121 -9.47 -8.34 0.94
N LEU A 122 -10.37 -9.34 0.96
CA LEU A 122 -10.55 -10.20 2.13
C LEU A 122 -9.26 -10.97 2.48
N ALA A 123 -8.54 -11.48 1.48
CA ALA A 123 -7.27 -12.17 1.69
C ALA A 123 -6.22 -11.25 2.35
N ALA A 124 -6.04 -10.04 1.82
CA ALA A 124 -5.13 -9.06 2.38
C ALA A 124 -5.51 -8.69 3.83
N PHE A 125 -6.78 -8.38 4.08
CA PHE A 125 -7.26 -7.99 5.41
C PHE A 125 -7.25 -9.14 6.42
N ALA A 126 -7.51 -10.38 5.99
CA ALA A 126 -7.39 -11.57 6.84
C ALA A 126 -5.92 -11.82 7.24
N LEU A 127 -4.98 -11.66 6.31
CA LEU A 127 -3.54 -11.75 6.60
C LEU A 127 -3.09 -10.63 7.56
N LEU A 128 -3.51 -9.39 7.32
CA LEU A 128 -3.22 -8.26 8.21
C LEU A 128 -3.83 -8.47 9.61
N TRP A 129 -5.04 -9.01 9.70
CA TRP A 129 -5.64 -9.38 10.97
C TRP A 129 -4.82 -10.46 11.68
N ALA A 130 -4.46 -11.53 10.97
CA ALA A 130 -3.61 -12.60 11.51
C ALA A 130 -2.25 -12.06 12.00
N THR A 131 -1.64 -11.13 11.26
CA THR A 131 -0.43 -10.42 11.66
C THR A 131 -0.65 -9.62 12.94
N ALA A 132 -1.72 -8.80 13.01
CA ALA A 132 -2.04 -8.03 14.21
C ALA A 132 -2.24 -8.94 15.43
N ARG A 133 -2.88 -10.10 15.25
CA ARG A 133 -3.03 -11.13 16.30
C ARG A 133 -1.68 -11.68 16.77
N ARG A 134 -0.73 -11.92 15.86
CA ARG A 134 0.66 -12.33 16.19
C ARG A 134 1.40 -11.24 16.98
N MET A 135 1.13 -9.98 16.67
CA MET A 135 1.66 -8.81 17.40
C MET A 135 0.96 -8.58 18.75
N GLY A 136 -0.02 -9.43 19.11
CA GLY A 136 -0.70 -9.39 20.41
C GLY A 136 -1.97 -8.55 20.43
N ALA A 137 -2.56 -8.21 19.29
CA ALA A 137 -3.89 -7.61 19.24
C ALA A 137 -4.95 -8.61 19.72
N ARG A 138 -5.79 -8.19 20.66
CA ARG A 138 -6.83 -9.01 21.31
C ARG A 138 -8.17 -8.26 21.32
N GLY A 139 -9.28 -9.00 21.44
CA GLY A 139 -10.63 -8.44 21.42
C GLY A 139 -11.11 -7.87 20.08
N LEU A 140 -12.29 -7.24 20.13
CA LEU A 140 -13.02 -6.75 18.95
C LEU A 140 -12.42 -5.48 18.33
N THR A 141 -11.61 -4.73 19.08
CA THR A 141 -10.98 -3.47 18.60
C THR A 141 -10.18 -3.69 17.32
N SER A 142 -9.52 -4.85 17.18
CA SER A 142 -8.77 -5.18 15.96
C SER A 142 -9.67 -5.25 14.71
N LEU A 143 -10.91 -5.74 14.84
CA LEU A 143 -11.88 -5.81 13.75
C LEU A 143 -12.36 -4.41 13.36
N VAL A 144 -12.63 -3.55 14.35
CA VAL A 144 -13.02 -2.15 14.10
C VAL A 144 -11.92 -1.39 13.36
N VAL A 145 -10.66 -1.54 13.80
CA VAL A 145 -9.51 -0.91 13.13
C VAL A 145 -9.37 -1.40 11.70
N LEU A 146 -9.59 -2.70 11.42
CA LEU A 146 -9.56 -3.22 10.05
C LEU A 146 -10.65 -2.60 9.16
N VAL A 147 -11.87 -2.42 9.67
CA VAL A 147 -12.93 -1.74 8.92
C VAL A 147 -12.52 -0.28 8.61
N VAL A 148 -11.93 0.43 9.56
CA VAL A 148 -11.42 1.79 9.31
C VAL A 148 -10.29 1.79 8.26
N CYS A 149 -9.36 0.83 8.35
CA CYS A 149 -8.29 0.68 7.36
C CYS A 149 -8.83 0.36 5.96
N SER A 150 -9.96 -0.36 5.83
CA SER A 150 -10.54 -0.66 4.52
C SER A 150 -11.11 0.57 3.82
N LEU A 151 -11.58 1.56 4.59
CA LEU A 151 -12.01 2.86 4.03
C LEU A 151 -10.84 3.60 3.38
N VAL A 152 -9.64 3.55 3.99
CA VAL A 152 -8.42 4.12 3.42
C VAL A 152 -7.96 3.30 2.20
N TYR A 153 -8.05 1.97 2.28
CA TYR A 153 -7.68 1.08 1.19
C TYR A 153 -8.60 1.17 -0.03
N ARG A 154 -9.84 1.65 0.14
CA ARG A 154 -10.87 1.72 -0.93
C ARG A 154 -10.34 2.24 -2.26
N ILE A 155 -9.57 3.32 -2.26
CA ILE A 155 -9.02 3.94 -3.49
C ILE A 155 -8.00 3.05 -4.21
N ARG A 156 -7.43 2.05 -3.51
CA ARG A 156 -6.47 1.06 -4.03
C ARG A 156 -7.12 -0.30 -4.32
N SER A 157 -8.44 -0.41 -4.20
CA SER A 157 -9.17 -1.66 -4.39
C SER A 157 -9.69 -1.88 -5.81
N GLU A 158 -9.47 -0.95 -6.75
CA GLU A 158 -9.78 -1.17 -8.17
C GLU A 158 -9.04 -2.39 -8.73
N VAL A 159 -9.58 -3.03 -9.77
CA VAL A 159 -9.06 -4.28 -10.33
C VAL A 159 -7.76 -4.06 -11.11
N ARG A 160 -6.68 -3.89 -10.35
CA ARG A 160 -5.32 -3.64 -10.80
C ARG A 160 -4.32 -4.61 -10.17
N PRO A 161 -3.09 -4.74 -10.70
CA PRO A 161 -2.08 -5.61 -10.11
C PRO A 161 -1.80 -5.36 -8.62
N GLU A 162 -2.01 -4.14 -8.14
CA GLU A 162 -1.82 -3.71 -6.76
C GLU A 162 -2.71 -4.49 -5.77
N THR A 163 -3.85 -5.03 -6.22
CA THR A 163 -4.70 -5.89 -5.39
C THR A 163 -3.99 -7.18 -5.00
N LEU A 164 -3.23 -7.80 -5.91
CA LEU A 164 -2.38 -8.94 -5.59
C LEU A 164 -1.16 -8.53 -4.78
N VAL A 165 -0.56 -7.38 -5.09
CA VAL A 165 0.56 -6.84 -4.32
C VAL A 165 0.20 -6.69 -2.85
N ALA A 166 -1.00 -6.18 -2.54
CA ALA A 166 -1.49 -6.04 -1.18
C ALA A 166 -1.55 -7.40 -0.45
N VAL A 167 -2.00 -8.46 -1.13
CA VAL A 167 -2.03 -9.83 -0.58
C VAL A 167 -0.62 -10.36 -0.36
N LEU A 168 0.27 -10.24 -1.34
CA LEU A 168 1.66 -10.72 -1.26
C LEU A 168 2.44 -10.01 -0.15
N PHE A 169 2.28 -8.69 -0.04
CA PHE A 169 2.91 -7.90 1.02
C PHE A 169 2.38 -8.26 2.41
N ALA A 170 1.05 -8.42 2.55
CA ALA A 170 0.45 -8.85 3.81
C ALA A 170 0.89 -10.28 4.20
N LEU A 171 1.07 -11.17 3.22
CA LEU A 171 1.57 -12.53 3.42
C LEU A 171 3.02 -12.54 3.88
N GLU A 172 3.89 -11.75 3.25
CA GLU A 172 5.29 -11.60 3.66
C GLU A 172 5.38 -11.04 5.08
N LEU A 173 4.63 -9.99 5.40
CA LEU A 173 4.57 -9.43 6.75
C LEU A 173 4.08 -10.47 7.78
N TRP A 174 3.08 -11.27 7.43
CA TRP A 174 2.58 -12.35 8.30
C TRP A 174 3.63 -13.44 8.54
N ILE A 175 4.41 -13.82 7.52
CA ILE A 175 5.51 -14.79 7.66
C ILE A 175 6.56 -14.27 8.64
N LEU A 176 7.00 -13.02 8.45
CA LEU A 176 8.01 -12.37 9.28
C LEU A 176 7.52 -12.25 10.73
N GLU A 177 6.29 -11.77 10.95
CA GLU A 177 5.73 -11.66 12.31
C GLU A 177 5.44 -13.00 12.97
N THR A 178 5.08 -14.02 12.19
CA THR A 178 4.93 -15.38 12.74
C THR A 178 6.26 -15.90 13.27
N ARG A 179 7.36 -15.67 12.55
CA ARG A 179 8.71 -16.02 13.00
C ARG A 179 9.10 -15.21 14.24
N ARG A 180 8.84 -13.90 14.27
CA ARG A 180 9.11 -13.04 15.44
C ARG A 180 8.35 -13.47 16.69
N ALA A 181 7.13 -13.96 16.53
CA ALA A 181 6.30 -14.47 17.61
C ALA A 181 6.68 -15.90 18.07
N GLY A 182 7.82 -16.45 17.62
CA GLY A 182 8.27 -17.80 17.97
C GLY A 182 7.53 -18.92 17.24
N GLY A 183 6.76 -18.59 16.20
CA GLY A 183 6.07 -19.56 15.35
C GLY A 183 6.99 -20.24 14.33
N PRO A 184 6.44 -21.15 13.50
CA PRO A 184 7.21 -21.86 12.49
C PRO A 184 7.81 -20.89 11.49
N ASP A 185 9.10 -21.08 11.22
CA ASP A 185 9.85 -20.25 10.31
C ASP A 185 9.53 -20.64 8.85
N ARG A 186 8.97 -19.68 8.11
CA ARG A 186 8.54 -19.81 6.72
C ARG A 186 9.35 -18.95 5.76
N THR A 187 10.51 -18.41 6.17
CA THR A 187 11.29 -17.44 5.38
C THR A 187 11.66 -17.94 3.98
N ARG A 188 11.79 -19.26 3.75
CA ARG A 188 12.05 -19.80 2.40
C ARG A 188 10.99 -19.42 1.36
N TRP A 189 9.75 -19.18 1.80
CA TRP A 189 8.64 -18.80 0.94
C TRP A 189 8.74 -17.35 0.47
N LEU A 190 9.58 -16.51 1.08
CA LEU A 190 9.78 -15.13 0.62
C LEU A 190 10.37 -15.08 -0.79
N ALA A 191 11.21 -16.06 -1.16
CA ALA A 191 11.73 -16.19 -2.51
C ALA A 191 10.62 -16.49 -3.54
N ALA A 192 9.69 -17.38 -3.19
CA ALA A 192 8.52 -17.66 -4.03
C ALA A 192 7.57 -16.45 -4.12
N ILE A 193 7.34 -15.75 -3.00
CA ILE A 193 6.54 -14.51 -2.98
C ILE A 193 7.18 -13.45 -3.88
N GLY A 194 8.49 -13.22 -3.73
CA GLY A 194 9.22 -12.25 -4.53
C GLY A 194 9.23 -12.59 -6.02
N TRP A 195 9.30 -13.88 -6.37
CA TRP A 195 9.16 -14.34 -7.75
C TRP A 195 7.78 -14.04 -8.34
N VAL A 196 6.70 -14.40 -7.63
CA VAL A 196 5.33 -14.11 -8.06
C VAL A 196 5.14 -12.59 -8.19
N TRP A 197 5.62 -11.83 -7.20
CA TRP A 197 5.51 -10.38 -7.18
C TRP A 197 6.22 -9.74 -8.37
N ALA A 198 7.44 -10.17 -8.72
CA ALA A 198 8.17 -9.64 -9.87
C ALA A 198 7.43 -9.85 -11.21
N ASN A 199 6.62 -10.89 -11.33
CA ASN A 199 5.79 -11.15 -12.50
C ASN A 199 4.43 -10.42 -12.47
N VAL A 200 4.00 -9.96 -11.29
CA VAL A 200 2.72 -9.28 -11.06
C VAL A 200 2.86 -7.77 -11.10
N HIS A 201 3.90 -7.17 -10.50
CA HIS A 201 3.99 -5.72 -10.39
C HIS A 201 5.43 -5.23 -10.15
N ILE A 202 5.73 -4.05 -10.69
CA ILE A 202 7.03 -3.36 -10.61
C ILE A 202 7.48 -3.03 -9.17
N SER A 203 6.56 -3.05 -8.20
CA SER A 203 6.88 -2.77 -6.78
C SER A 203 7.57 -3.92 -6.04
N PHE A 204 7.94 -5.01 -6.72
CA PHE A 204 8.59 -6.18 -6.11
C PHE A 204 9.83 -5.89 -5.25
N PRO A 205 10.64 -4.83 -5.47
CA PRO A 205 11.76 -4.53 -4.57
C PRO A 205 11.32 -4.23 -3.12
N LEU A 206 10.06 -3.85 -2.90
CA LEU A 206 9.52 -3.60 -1.56
C LEU A 206 9.55 -4.83 -0.65
N GLY A 207 9.50 -6.04 -1.19
CA GLY A 207 9.65 -7.26 -0.38
C GLY A 207 11.04 -7.35 0.26
N LEU A 208 12.11 -7.12 -0.51
CA LEU A 208 13.47 -7.06 0.04
C LEU A 208 13.66 -5.91 1.02
N VAL A 209 13.02 -4.76 0.79
CA VAL A 209 13.02 -3.65 1.75
C VAL A 209 12.37 -4.10 3.06
N LEU A 210 11.23 -4.78 3.01
CA LEU A 210 10.54 -5.28 4.20
C LEU A 210 11.41 -6.27 4.99
N LEU A 211 12.05 -7.23 4.31
CA LEU A 211 13.00 -8.16 4.92
C LEU A 211 14.20 -7.43 5.56
N ALA A 212 14.77 -6.43 4.87
CA ALA A 212 15.88 -5.64 5.40
C ALA A 212 15.49 -4.83 6.63
N LEU A 213 14.30 -4.20 6.64
CA LEU A 213 13.79 -3.46 7.79
C LEU A 213 13.53 -4.39 8.98
N HIS A 214 13.05 -5.60 8.72
CA HIS A 214 12.86 -6.64 9.72
C HIS A 214 14.18 -6.99 10.42
N ASP A 215 15.23 -7.26 9.63
CA ASP A 215 16.54 -7.63 10.15
C ASP A 215 17.21 -6.46 10.89
N ALA A 216 17.09 -5.24 10.36
CA ALA A 216 17.54 -4.01 11.03
C ALA A 216 16.82 -3.80 12.37
N GLY A 217 15.51 -4.03 12.43
CA GLY A 217 14.72 -3.96 13.66
C GLY A 217 15.13 -5.01 14.70
N GLY A 218 15.58 -6.19 14.26
CA GLY A 218 16.19 -7.22 15.11
C GLY A 218 17.57 -6.80 15.65
N ALA A 219 18.43 -6.27 14.78
CA ALA A 219 19.76 -5.79 15.14
C ALA A 219 19.71 -4.62 16.15
N LEU A 220 18.82 -3.65 15.94
CA LEU A 220 18.59 -2.53 16.87
C LEU A 220 18.18 -3.00 18.27
N ARG A 221 17.37 -4.06 18.36
CA ARG A 221 17.00 -4.68 19.66
C ARG A 221 18.18 -5.36 20.33
N ALA A 222 18.96 -6.13 19.58
CA ALA A 222 20.15 -6.80 20.13
C ALA A 222 21.17 -5.77 20.67
N TRP A 223 21.41 -4.71 19.90
CA TRP A 223 22.33 -3.63 20.27
C TRP A 223 21.87 -2.84 21.51
N SER A 224 20.58 -2.48 21.57
CA SER A 224 20.02 -1.78 22.73
C SER A 224 19.95 -2.65 24.00
N GLY A 225 19.74 -3.96 23.84
CA GLY A 225 19.81 -4.94 24.92
C GLY A 225 21.22 -5.11 25.49
N ALA A 226 22.25 -5.11 24.65
CA ALA A 226 23.65 -5.19 25.06
C ALA A 226 24.15 -3.95 25.82
N ARG A 227 23.56 -2.77 25.55
CA ARG A 227 23.92 -1.50 26.20
C ARG A 227 23.23 -1.25 27.54
N ARG A 228 22.20 -2.01 27.90
CA ARG A 228 21.61 -1.90 29.23
C ARG A 228 22.56 -2.55 30.23
N PRO A 229 23.10 -1.81 31.22
CA PRO A 229 23.90 -2.43 32.27
C PRO A 229 23.05 -3.53 32.93
N ARG A 230 23.61 -4.72 33.14
CA ARG A 230 23.01 -5.80 33.94
C ARG A 230 22.88 -5.43 35.44
N GLY A 231 22.73 -4.16 35.76
CA GLY A 231 22.72 -3.61 37.10
C GLY A 231 21.35 -3.68 37.75
N ARG A 232 21.25 -4.47 38.83
CA ARG A 232 20.29 -4.39 39.96
C ARG A 232 18.77 -4.47 39.67
N ALA A 233 18.30 -4.45 38.43
CA ALA A 233 16.87 -4.62 38.11
C ALA A 233 16.42 -6.08 38.11
N ALA A 234 17.32 -7.02 37.78
CA ALA A 234 17.03 -8.45 37.79
C ALA A 234 16.70 -8.98 39.20
N SER A 235 17.35 -8.43 40.24
CA SER A 235 17.10 -8.80 41.64
C SER A 235 15.78 -8.25 42.21
N ARG A 236 15.21 -7.19 41.62
CA ARG A 236 13.89 -6.63 42.03
C ARG A 236 12.71 -7.22 41.27
N ALA A 237 12.91 -7.76 40.08
CA ALA A 237 11.87 -8.46 39.30
C ALA A 237 11.67 -9.90 39.79
N ALA A 238 12.74 -10.58 40.20
CA ALA A 238 12.66 -11.90 40.84
C ALA A 238 11.89 -11.86 42.17
N ALA A 239 11.99 -10.75 42.92
CA ALA A 239 11.31 -10.59 44.21
C ALA A 239 9.81 -10.26 44.14
N ARG A 240 9.24 -9.99 42.94
CA ARG A 240 7.86 -9.51 42.81
C ARG A 240 6.87 -10.47 42.15
N GLY A 241 7.25 -11.69 41.81
CA GLY A 241 6.33 -12.72 41.31
C GLY A 241 5.50 -12.33 40.08
N THR A 242 5.80 -11.18 39.45
CA THR A 242 5.10 -10.73 38.25
C THR A 242 5.44 -11.68 37.12
N PRO A 243 4.46 -12.35 36.50
CA PRO A 243 4.69 -13.06 35.26
C PRO A 243 5.10 -12.00 34.26
N THR A 244 6.40 -11.91 34.03
CA THR A 244 6.94 -11.12 32.94
C THR A 244 6.39 -11.83 31.71
N PRO A 245 5.57 -11.20 30.86
CA PRO A 245 5.18 -11.86 29.62
C PRO A 245 6.47 -12.22 28.94
N ALA A 246 6.67 -13.52 28.73
CA ALA A 246 7.76 -14.06 27.97
C ALA A 246 7.63 -13.52 26.54
N VAL A 247 8.12 -12.31 26.31
CA VAL A 247 8.63 -11.91 25.01
C VAL A 247 9.93 -12.71 24.91
N THR A 248 9.73 -13.96 24.51
CA THR A 248 10.74 -14.97 24.23
C THR A 248 11.95 -14.32 23.60
N GLY A 249 13.13 -14.59 24.16
CA GLY A 249 14.41 -14.09 23.68
C GLY A 249 14.56 -14.39 22.19
N GLY A 250 14.36 -13.37 21.36
CA GLY A 250 14.67 -13.44 19.96
C GLY A 250 16.18 -13.45 19.83
N THR A 251 16.78 -14.64 19.72
CA THR A 251 18.07 -14.80 19.05
C THR A 251 17.98 -14.05 17.73
N ALA A 252 18.95 -13.18 17.44
CA ALA A 252 19.04 -12.51 16.16
C ALA A 252 18.83 -13.55 15.04
N PRO A 253 18.01 -13.27 14.02
CA PRO A 253 17.88 -14.19 12.91
C PRO A 253 19.29 -14.46 12.35
N PRO A 254 19.62 -15.72 11.96
CA PRO A 254 20.91 -15.99 11.36
C PRO A 254 20.98 -15.19 10.06
N LEU A 255 21.69 -14.04 10.08
CA LEU A 255 21.88 -13.11 8.96
C LEU A 255 22.20 -13.84 7.65
N ARG A 256 22.92 -14.97 7.74
CA ARG A 256 23.22 -15.85 6.61
C ARG A 256 21.98 -16.38 5.88
N ARG A 257 20.93 -16.79 6.60
CA ARG A 257 19.72 -17.38 5.98
C ARG A 257 18.87 -16.32 5.28
N ASP A 258 18.71 -15.17 5.90
CA ASP A 258 17.91 -14.09 5.32
C ASP A 258 18.65 -13.49 4.12
N ALA A 259 19.99 -13.42 4.17
CA ALA A 259 20.84 -13.12 3.01
C ALA A 259 20.70 -14.17 1.88
N LEU A 260 20.75 -15.47 2.20
CA LEU A 260 20.53 -16.52 1.19
C LEU A 260 19.13 -16.44 0.57
N THR A 261 18.12 -16.13 1.37
CA THR A 261 16.75 -15.93 0.89
C THR A 261 16.68 -14.72 -0.02
N ALA A 262 17.28 -13.59 0.36
CA ALA A 262 17.35 -12.40 -0.48
C ALA A 262 18.08 -12.67 -1.81
N LEU A 263 19.22 -13.38 -1.78
CA LEU A 263 19.95 -13.77 -2.99
C LEU A 263 19.11 -14.68 -3.89
N ALA A 264 18.42 -15.67 -3.30
CA ALA A 264 17.51 -16.54 -4.04
C ALA A 264 16.34 -15.74 -4.66
N THR A 265 15.76 -14.80 -3.91
CA THR A 265 14.72 -13.88 -4.40
C THR A 265 15.21 -13.07 -5.61
N VAL A 266 16.40 -12.46 -5.51
CA VAL A 266 16.99 -11.68 -6.60
C VAL A 266 17.25 -12.56 -7.82
N ALA A 267 17.79 -13.75 -7.65
CA ALA A 267 18.01 -14.69 -8.75
C ALA A 267 16.69 -15.07 -9.44
N LEU A 268 15.64 -15.34 -8.65
CA LEU A 268 14.32 -15.69 -9.17
C LEU A 268 13.64 -14.53 -9.92
N TRP A 269 13.92 -13.27 -9.60
CA TRP A 269 13.35 -12.15 -10.36
C TRP A 269 13.66 -12.20 -11.87
N PHE A 270 14.79 -12.80 -12.27
CA PHE A 270 15.15 -12.99 -13.68
C PHE A 270 14.38 -14.12 -14.36
N VAL A 271 13.68 -14.97 -13.60
CA VAL A 271 12.82 -16.03 -14.11
C VAL A 271 11.47 -15.44 -14.49
N ASN A 272 11.45 -14.72 -15.61
CA ASN A 272 10.27 -14.11 -16.20
C ASN A 272 10.43 -13.97 -17.73
N PRO A 273 9.36 -13.81 -18.51
CA PRO A 273 9.42 -13.75 -19.99
C PRO A 273 10.26 -12.60 -20.56
N SER A 274 10.48 -11.54 -19.79
CA SER A 274 11.26 -10.35 -20.19
C SER A 274 12.67 -10.31 -19.57
N GLY A 275 13.07 -11.33 -18.81
CA GLY A 275 14.37 -11.48 -18.19
C GLY A 275 14.80 -10.22 -17.41
N SER A 276 16.00 -9.73 -17.70
CA SER A 276 16.59 -8.55 -17.06
C SER A 276 15.80 -7.26 -17.31
N ARG A 277 15.05 -7.15 -18.42
CA ARG A 277 14.29 -5.93 -18.72
C ARG A 277 13.16 -5.70 -17.71
N ALA A 278 12.50 -6.78 -17.24
CA ALA A 278 11.51 -6.67 -16.17
C ALA A 278 12.17 -6.24 -14.85
N VAL A 279 13.35 -6.78 -14.55
CA VAL A 279 14.10 -6.45 -13.33
C VAL A 279 14.58 -5.01 -13.33
N ALA A 280 14.89 -4.44 -14.50
CA ALA A 280 15.32 -3.05 -14.65
C ALA A 280 14.19 -2.04 -14.42
N GLN A 281 12.93 -2.38 -14.73
CA GLN A 281 11.81 -1.43 -14.73
C GLN A 281 11.67 -0.59 -13.46
N PRO A 282 11.73 -1.13 -12.22
CA PRO A 282 11.56 -0.31 -11.02
C PRO A 282 12.65 0.76 -10.89
N PHE A 283 13.86 0.44 -11.35
CA PHE A 283 15.00 1.35 -11.34
C PHE A 283 14.88 2.38 -12.47
N GLU A 284 14.46 1.96 -13.67
CA GLU A 284 14.15 2.88 -14.78
C GLU A 284 13.03 3.85 -14.39
N TYR A 285 11.98 3.38 -13.74
CA TYR A 285 10.92 4.22 -13.20
C TYR A 285 11.46 5.22 -12.18
N PHE A 286 12.24 4.75 -11.19
CA PHE A 286 12.73 5.59 -10.12
C PHE A 286 13.77 6.62 -10.57
N LEU A 287 14.63 6.28 -11.54
CA LEU A 287 15.71 7.13 -12.00
C LEU A 287 15.29 8.02 -13.18
N VAL A 288 14.45 7.51 -14.08
CA VAL A 288 14.10 8.15 -15.35
C VAL A 288 12.62 8.49 -15.40
N TRP A 289 11.72 7.50 -15.46
CA TRP A 289 10.34 7.73 -15.91
C TRP A 289 9.53 8.63 -14.97
N ARG A 290 9.77 8.60 -13.66
CA ARG A 290 9.08 9.49 -12.70
C ARG A 290 9.28 10.99 -13.00
N HIS A 291 10.29 11.33 -13.81
CA HIS A 291 10.59 12.70 -14.23
C HIS A 291 9.91 13.08 -15.55
N GLU A 292 9.34 12.13 -16.29
CA GLU A 292 8.61 12.37 -17.53
C GLU A 292 7.24 13.01 -17.26
N SER A 293 6.71 13.72 -18.26
CA SER A 293 5.43 14.43 -18.15
C SER A 293 4.27 13.48 -17.86
N ILE A 294 4.23 12.31 -18.49
CA ILE A 294 3.14 11.35 -18.35
C ILE A 294 2.99 10.82 -16.91
N PHE A 295 4.10 10.56 -16.21
CA PHE A 295 4.05 10.10 -14.82
C PHE A 295 3.74 11.23 -13.83
N LYS A 296 4.08 12.48 -14.18
CA LYS A 296 3.74 13.66 -13.38
C LYS A 296 2.25 14.02 -13.42
N THR A 297 1.51 13.53 -14.43
CA THR A 297 0.06 13.72 -14.53
C THR A 297 -0.74 12.67 -13.77
N VAL A 298 -0.10 11.56 -13.34
CA VAL A 298 -0.75 10.53 -12.54
C VAL A 298 -0.91 11.05 -11.11
N LEU A 299 -2.15 11.38 -10.73
CA LEU A 299 -2.46 11.97 -9.43
C LEU A 299 -1.92 11.13 -8.27
N GLU A 300 -1.97 9.80 -8.38
CA GLU A 300 -1.52 8.85 -7.36
C GLU A 300 -0.02 8.87 -7.10
N LEU A 301 0.78 9.38 -8.04
CA LEU A 301 2.24 9.51 -7.94
C LEU A 301 2.66 10.92 -7.53
N GLY A 302 1.70 11.84 -7.49
CA GLY A 302 1.89 13.22 -7.07
C GLY A 302 2.01 13.38 -5.55
N PRO A 303 2.44 14.56 -5.08
CA PRO A 303 2.40 14.90 -3.66
C PRO A 303 0.96 14.95 -3.15
N VAL A 304 0.79 14.79 -1.84
CA VAL A 304 -0.51 14.98 -1.18
C VAL A 304 -0.99 16.43 -1.39
N ASP A 305 -2.18 16.59 -1.96
CA ASP A 305 -2.85 17.89 -1.99
C ASP A 305 -3.53 18.18 -0.65
N TRP A 306 -2.84 18.94 0.20
CA TRP A 306 -3.35 19.28 1.52
C TRP A 306 -4.60 20.15 1.50
N ARG A 307 -4.88 20.91 0.42
CA ARG A 307 -6.10 21.73 0.36
C ARG A 307 -7.33 20.85 0.22
N GLU A 308 -7.24 19.81 -0.60
CA GLU A 308 -8.32 18.85 -0.80
C GLU A 308 -8.45 17.87 0.38
N ASN A 309 -7.34 17.58 1.06
CA ASN A 309 -7.30 16.54 2.09
C ASN A 309 -7.39 17.06 3.54
N TRP A 310 -7.46 18.38 3.78
CA TRP A 310 -7.46 18.91 5.15
C TRP A 310 -8.66 18.44 5.99
N THR A 311 -9.80 18.17 5.36
CA THR A 311 -11.07 17.85 6.04
C THR A 311 -11.47 16.38 5.96
N ASN A 312 -10.81 15.56 5.14
CA ASN A 312 -11.22 14.18 4.86
C ASN A 312 -10.60 13.14 5.82
N GLY A 313 -9.96 13.59 6.89
CA GLY A 313 -9.33 12.72 7.89
C GLY A 313 -7.88 12.30 7.57
N LEU A 314 -7.33 12.65 6.41
CA LEU A 314 -5.91 12.39 6.11
C LEU A 314 -4.95 12.99 7.15
N PRO A 315 -5.13 14.23 7.68
CA PRO A 315 -4.27 14.75 8.72
C PRO A 315 -4.28 13.88 10.00
N LEU A 316 -5.46 13.37 10.36
CA LEU A 316 -5.60 12.47 11.51
C LEU A 316 -4.86 11.15 11.26
N LEU A 317 -4.87 10.62 10.04
CA LEU A 317 -4.14 9.41 9.67
C LEU A 317 -2.62 9.63 9.74
N VAL A 318 -2.16 10.71 9.11
CA VAL A 318 -0.76 11.09 8.97
C VAL A 318 -0.12 11.35 10.34
N VAL A 319 -0.83 12.04 11.24
CA VAL A 319 -0.34 12.32 12.59
C VAL A 319 -0.63 11.18 13.56
N GLY A 320 -1.77 10.51 13.41
CA GLY A 320 -2.28 9.53 14.36
C GLY A 320 -1.42 8.28 14.46
N TRP A 321 -0.96 7.70 13.35
CA TRP A 321 -0.15 6.49 13.40
C TRP A 321 1.22 6.69 14.08
N PRO A 322 2.00 7.74 13.79
CA PRO A 322 3.20 8.06 14.56
C PRO A 322 2.91 8.25 16.06
N LEU A 323 1.84 8.95 16.42
CA LEU A 323 1.44 9.12 17.82
C LEU A 323 1.08 7.80 18.49
N LEU A 324 0.40 6.89 17.78
CA LEU A 324 0.08 5.56 18.29
C LEU A 324 1.33 4.70 18.50
N ILE A 325 2.32 4.79 17.61
CA ILE A 325 3.62 4.10 17.77
C ILE A 325 4.37 4.64 18.98
N LEU A 326 4.43 5.97 19.14
CA LEU A 326 5.06 6.62 20.29
C LEU A 326 4.33 6.27 21.60
N TRP A 327 3.00 6.29 21.59
CA TRP A 327 2.17 5.92 22.73
C TRP A 327 2.38 4.45 23.11
N ARG A 328 2.40 3.55 22.13
CA ARG A 328 2.72 2.13 22.35
C ARG A 328 4.13 1.96 22.89
N ALA A 329 5.12 2.67 22.36
CA ALA A 329 6.50 2.63 22.84
C ALA A 329 6.67 3.15 24.28
N ARG A 330 5.76 4.01 24.77
CA ARG A 330 5.71 4.41 26.19
C ARG A 330 5.06 3.36 27.08
N ARG A 331 4.11 2.58 26.57
CA ARG A 331 3.33 1.57 27.33
C ARG A 331 3.94 0.17 27.27
N ARG A 332 4.71 -0.14 26.23
CA ARG A 332 5.34 -1.43 25.94
C ARG A 332 6.80 -1.22 25.52
N THR A 333 7.53 -2.31 25.27
CA THR A 333 8.88 -2.23 24.71
C THR A 333 8.86 -1.61 23.32
N PHE A 334 9.79 -0.67 23.07
CA PHE A 334 10.01 -0.07 21.75
C PHE A 334 10.26 -1.16 20.70
N ASP A 335 9.56 -1.03 19.57
CA ASP A 335 9.65 -1.97 18.46
C ASP A 335 10.36 -1.30 17.28
N GLY A 336 11.66 -1.61 17.13
CA GLY A 336 12.49 -1.01 16.08
C GLY A 336 12.03 -1.37 14.67
N PHE A 337 11.47 -2.57 14.46
CA PHE A 337 10.95 -2.97 13.15
C PHE A 337 9.72 -2.15 12.78
N GLU A 338 8.74 -2.05 13.69
CA GLU A 338 7.53 -1.26 13.45
C GLU A 338 7.84 0.22 13.24
N ALA A 339 8.77 0.78 14.03
CA ALA A 339 9.19 2.16 13.89
C ALA A 339 9.87 2.42 12.54
N LEU A 340 10.77 1.53 12.11
CA LEU A 340 11.43 1.60 10.81
C LEU A 340 10.43 1.44 9.66
N LEU A 341 9.56 0.43 9.73
CA LEU A 341 8.53 0.19 8.72
C LEU A 341 7.59 1.40 8.59
N ALA A 342 7.10 1.92 9.71
CA ALA A 342 6.27 3.11 9.71
C ALA A 342 7.00 4.33 9.14
N ALA A 343 8.25 4.58 9.55
CA ALA A 343 9.05 5.69 9.03
C ALA A 343 9.29 5.57 7.52
N THR A 344 9.60 4.37 7.02
CA THR A 344 9.80 4.11 5.59
C THR A 344 8.52 4.31 4.79
N LEU A 345 7.40 3.70 5.20
CA LEU A 345 6.11 3.84 4.51
C LEU A 345 5.59 5.28 4.56
N PHE A 346 5.77 5.95 5.70
CA PHE A 346 5.38 7.35 5.86
C PHE A 346 6.24 8.30 5.02
N GLY A 347 7.54 8.05 4.94
CA GLY A 347 8.45 8.78 4.06
C GLY A 347 8.08 8.62 2.58
N LEU A 348 7.61 7.44 2.17
CA LEU A 348 7.09 7.22 0.82
C LEU A 348 5.75 7.93 0.57
N ALA A 349 4.90 8.04 1.60
CA ALA A 349 3.58 8.66 1.51
C ALA A 349 3.59 10.21 1.52
N LEU A 350 4.70 10.83 1.94
CA LEU A 350 4.88 12.28 1.97
C LEU A 350 5.87 12.74 0.89
N PRO A 351 5.51 12.78 -0.41
CA PRO A 351 6.29 13.56 -1.36
C PRO A 351 6.17 15.05 -0.99
N PHE A 352 7.10 15.54 -0.18
CA PHE A 352 7.26 16.96 0.09
C PHE A 352 7.81 17.61 -1.18
N ARG A 353 7.04 18.50 -1.82
CA ARG A 353 7.62 19.54 -2.67
C ARG A 353 7.75 20.82 -1.83
N PRO A 354 8.97 21.26 -1.47
CA PRO A 354 9.15 22.62 -0.99
C PRO A 354 8.98 23.56 -2.19
N SER A 355 7.74 23.93 -2.53
CA SER A 355 7.48 24.93 -3.57
C SER A 355 6.37 25.91 -3.21
N VAL A 356 6.13 26.13 -1.91
CA VAL A 356 5.26 27.22 -1.42
C VAL A 356 6.04 28.14 -0.46
N LEU A 357 7.16 28.67 -0.96
CA LEU A 357 7.66 29.99 -0.61
C LEU A 357 8.03 30.70 -1.92
N ARG A 358 7.08 30.75 -2.86
CA ARG A 358 7.11 31.81 -3.86
C ARG A 358 6.53 33.04 -3.16
N VAL A 359 7.39 33.70 -2.37
CA VAL A 359 7.17 35.08 -1.95
C VAL A 359 6.76 35.83 -3.21
N SER A 360 5.57 36.41 -3.18
CA SER A 360 5.11 37.30 -4.22
C SER A 360 6.08 38.47 -4.29
N SER A 361 7.08 38.40 -5.17
CA SER A 361 7.85 39.57 -5.57
C SER A 361 6.92 40.43 -6.41
N ARG A 362 6.17 41.27 -5.71
CA ARG A 362 5.53 42.49 -6.23
C ARG A 362 6.61 43.40 -6.80
N TRP A 363 7.14 43.13 -7.99
CA TRP A 363 7.81 44.13 -8.83
C TRP A 363 7.69 43.68 -10.28
N GLY A 364 6.60 44.10 -10.92
CA GLY A 364 6.40 43.94 -12.35
C GLY A 364 7.32 44.88 -13.11
N LEU A 365 8.53 44.42 -13.41
CA LEU A 365 9.31 44.94 -14.53
C LEU A 365 8.90 44.16 -15.77
N ARG A 366 8.19 44.85 -16.67
CA ARG A 366 7.86 44.36 -18.02
C ARG A 366 9.13 44.28 -18.88
N PRO A 367 9.31 43.21 -19.66
CA PRO A 367 10.02 43.31 -20.93
C PRO A 367 9.04 43.19 -22.11
N MET A 368 9.37 43.96 -23.14
CA MET A 368 8.64 44.22 -24.37
C MET A 368 8.46 43.00 -25.29
N SER A 369 7.30 43.02 -25.95
CA SER A 369 6.99 42.60 -27.34
C SER A 369 7.56 41.29 -27.89
N ARG A 370 6.65 40.34 -28.14
CA ARG A 370 6.63 39.63 -29.43
C ARG A 370 5.27 39.80 -30.09
N VAL A 371 5.35 40.43 -31.27
CA VAL A 371 4.30 40.60 -32.26
C VAL A 371 3.76 39.23 -32.65
N THR A 372 2.45 39.02 -32.47
CA THR A 372 1.71 38.02 -33.23
C THR A 372 0.59 38.73 -33.95
N SER A 373 0.70 38.75 -35.26
CA SER A 373 -0.26 39.26 -36.22
C SER A 373 -1.62 38.58 -36.02
N ARG A 374 -2.63 39.36 -35.65
CA ARG A 374 -4.04 38.97 -35.81
C ARG A 374 -4.43 39.17 -37.27
N PRO A 375 -5.08 38.21 -37.95
CA PRO A 375 -5.83 38.53 -39.15
C PRO A 375 -7.12 39.24 -38.73
N THR A 376 -7.22 40.51 -39.13
CA THR A 376 -8.46 41.29 -39.14
C THR A 376 -9.39 40.72 -40.21
N CYS A 377 -10.48 40.05 -39.81
CA CYS A 377 -11.62 39.86 -40.71
C CYS A 377 -12.46 41.15 -40.71
N ALA A 378 -12.54 41.76 -41.88
CA ALA A 378 -13.34 42.94 -42.17
C ALA A 378 -14.83 42.70 -41.89
N ARG A 379 -15.48 43.71 -41.31
CA ARG A 379 -16.93 43.84 -41.22
C ARG A 379 -17.49 44.07 -42.63
N GLY A 380 -18.39 43.20 -43.07
CA GLY A 380 -19.31 43.48 -44.17
C GLY A 380 -20.71 43.72 -43.61
N ASP A 381 -21.24 44.92 -43.82
CA ASP A 381 -22.63 45.30 -43.59
C ASP A 381 -23.57 44.56 -44.57
N GLY A 382 -24.74 44.10 -44.12
CA GLY A 382 -25.75 43.57 -45.04
C GLY A 382 -26.86 42.70 -44.44
N ARG A 383 -27.86 43.35 -43.84
CA ARG A 383 -29.31 43.02 -43.80
C ARG A 383 -29.84 41.56 -43.88
N ARG A 384 -30.73 41.27 -42.92
CA ARG A 384 -31.98 40.46 -42.93
C ARG A 384 -31.87 38.92 -42.94
N GLY A 385 -32.62 38.30 -42.01
CA GLY A 385 -33.18 36.95 -42.17
C GLY A 385 -33.07 36.03 -40.95
N GLN A 386 -34.19 35.86 -40.24
CA GLN A 386 -34.38 34.82 -39.22
C GLN A 386 -34.17 33.42 -39.82
N ALA A 387 -33.32 32.58 -39.20
CA ALA A 387 -33.47 31.12 -39.21
C ALA A 387 -32.53 30.47 -38.18
N ARG A 388 -33.12 29.63 -37.32
CA ARG A 388 -32.44 28.76 -36.33
C ARG A 388 -31.33 27.94 -36.98
N ARG A 389 -30.08 28.05 -36.51
CA ARG A 389 -28.97 27.17 -36.91
C ARG A 389 -28.52 26.28 -35.75
N ARG A 390 -28.58 24.98 -35.98
CA ARG A 390 -27.91 23.92 -35.19
C ARG A 390 -26.38 24.13 -35.28
N PRO A 391 -25.60 23.77 -34.24
CA PRO A 391 -24.15 23.91 -34.30
C PRO A 391 -23.56 22.89 -35.29
N ALA A 392 -22.90 23.41 -36.34
CA ALA A 392 -22.10 22.64 -37.27
C ALA A 392 -20.80 22.18 -36.58
N ARG A 393 -20.48 20.89 -36.69
CA ARG A 393 -19.20 20.32 -36.27
C ARG A 393 -18.15 20.70 -37.32
N CYS A 394 -17.16 21.51 -36.93
CA CYS A 394 -15.96 21.72 -37.73
C CYS A 394 -14.99 20.55 -37.48
N TRP A 395 -14.83 19.68 -38.48
CA TRP A 395 -13.66 18.82 -38.60
C TRP A 395 -12.64 19.50 -39.52
N PRO A 396 -11.32 19.43 -39.25
CA PRO A 396 -10.32 19.89 -40.20
C PRO A 396 -10.25 18.94 -41.39
N SER A 397 -10.55 19.45 -42.57
CA SER A 397 -10.39 18.78 -43.86
C SER A 397 -8.91 18.76 -44.23
N SER A 398 -8.19 17.66 -43.94
CA SER A 398 -6.97 17.26 -44.65
C SER A 398 -6.42 15.96 -44.07
N LEU A 399 -6.88 14.83 -44.62
CA LEU A 399 -6.17 13.54 -44.61
C LEU A 399 -6.82 12.69 -45.70
N VAL A 400 -6.31 12.85 -46.92
CA VAL A 400 -6.61 11.99 -48.07
C VAL A 400 -5.97 10.64 -47.76
N TRP A 401 -6.80 9.63 -47.46
CA TRP A 401 -6.38 8.24 -47.36
C TRP A 401 -6.53 7.60 -48.75
N HIS A 402 -5.41 7.15 -49.34
CA HIS A 402 -5.46 6.25 -50.47
C HIS A 402 -6.06 4.92 -50.01
N ARG A 403 -7.24 4.60 -50.57
CA ARG A 403 -7.93 3.33 -50.39
C ARG A 403 -7.26 2.31 -51.32
N ALA A 404 -6.51 1.36 -50.76
CA ALA A 404 -6.12 0.16 -51.48
C ALA A 404 -7.37 -0.75 -51.56
N SER A 405 -7.93 -0.91 -52.76
CA SER A 405 -8.94 -1.94 -53.02
C SER A 405 -8.25 -3.29 -53.23
N PRO A 406 -8.73 -4.38 -52.62
CA PRO A 406 -8.40 -5.73 -53.03
C PRO A 406 -9.48 -6.23 -54.00
N ASP A 407 -9.14 -6.44 -55.27
CA ASP A 407 -9.91 -7.30 -56.16
C ASP A 407 -9.06 -7.67 -57.38
N GLY A 408 -9.04 -8.97 -57.72
CA GLY A 408 -8.56 -9.42 -59.03
C GLY A 408 -7.81 -10.74 -59.05
N ALA A 409 -8.45 -11.84 -58.62
CA ALA A 409 -8.06 -13.17 -59.05
C ALA A 409 -8.50 -13.40 -60.51
N GLY A 410 -7.61 -13.95 -61.35
CA GLY A 410 -7.99 -14.91 -62.40
C GLY A 410 -7.96 -14.45 -63.87
N ARG A 411 -7.19 -15.24 -64.64
CA ARG A 411 -7.19 -15.48 -66.11
C ARG A 411 -6.36 -14.51 -66.99
N ARG A 412 -5.13 -14.91 -67.31
CA ARG A 412 -4.77 -15.67 -68.52
C ARG A 412 -3.40 -16.32 -68.37
#